data_AF-A0A9D2AVN1-F1
#
_entry.id   AF-A0A9D2AVN1-F1
#
_cell.length_a   1.000
_cell.length_b   1.000
_cell.length_c   1.000
_cell.angle_alpha   90.00
_cell.angle_beta   90.00
_cell.angle_gamma   90.00
#
_symmetry.space_group_name_H-M   'P 1'
#
loop_
_entity.id
_entity.type
_entity.pdbx_description
1 polymer ?
#
loop_
_entity_poly.entity_id
_entity_poly.type
_entity_poly.pdbx_seq_one_letter_code
_entity_poly.pdbx_strand_id
1 'polypeptide(L)' 'MERLTEQMKRAQGITEQLKAENQMEWVCRMNNIRSRAEIVNAELIYS' A
#
# COMPACT_ATOMS: atom_id res chain seq x y z
N MET A 1 8.19 6.76 5.14
CA MET A 1 6.90 6.08 4.95
C MET A 1 6.22 6.42 3.62
N GLU A 2 6.17 7.68 3.19
CA GLU A 2 5.54 8.04 1.89
C GLU A 2 6.21 7.37 0.68
N ARG A 3 7.54 7.33 0.63
CA ARG A 3 8.30 6.74 -0.49
C ARG A 3 8.03 5.24 -0.71
N LEU A 4 7.94 4.47 0.38
CA LEU A 4 7.63 3.03 0.32
C LEU A 4 6.18 2.81 -0.12
N THR A 5 5.27 3.65 0.37
CA THR A 5 3.85 3.61 -0.01
C THR A 5 3.65 3.94 -1.49
N GLU A 6 4.38 4.93 -2.04
CA GLU A 6 4.35 5.24 -3.47
C GLU A 6 4.91 4.10 -4.34
N GLN A 7 6.03 3.50 -3.94
CA GLN A 7 6.60 2.36 -4.66
C GLN A 7 5.65 1.16 -4.65
N MET A 8 5.03 0.85 -3.51
CA MET A 8 4.07 -0.24 -3.40
C MET A 8 2.77 0.05 -4.15
N LYS A 9 2.30 1.30 -4.19
CA LYS A 9 1.16 1.72 -5.03
C LYS A 9 1.44 1.48 -6.50
N ARG A 10 2.63 1.88 -6.99
CA ARG A 10 3.07 1.62 -8.37
C ARG A 10 3.18 0.11 -8.64
N ALA A 11 3.77 -0.65 -7.71
CA ALA A 11 3.95 -2.09 -7.85
C ALA A 11 2.61 -2.88 -7.86
N GLN A 12 1.60 -2.44 -7.11
CA GLN A 12 0.27 -3.06 -7.08
C GLN A 12 -0.72 -2.47 -8.10
N GLY A 13 -0.27 -1.53 -8.95
CA GLY A 13 -1.12 -0.89 -9.96
C GLY A 13 -2.29 -0.10 -9.36
N ILE A 14 -2.13 0.41 -8.14
CA ILE A 14 -3.17 1.21 -7.49
C ILE A 14 -3.16 2.61 -8.12
N THR A 15 -4.07 2.81 -9.08
CA THR A 15 -4.26 4.08 -9.77
C THR A 15 -5.54 4.77 -9.32
N GLU A 16 -5.68 6.05 -9.65
CA GLU A 16 -6.96 6.76 -9.48
C GLU A 16 -8.07 6.18 -10.36
N GLN A 17 -7.73 5.53 -11.48
CA GLN A 17 -8.70 4.78 -12.28
C GLN A 17 -9.27 3.58 -11.51
N LEU A 18 -8.42 2.81 -10.81
CA LEU A 18 -8.90 1.73 -9.94
C LEU A 18 -9.82 2.26 -8.83
N LYS A 19 -9.54 3.45 -8.30
CA LYS A 19 -10.40 4.10 -7.30
C LYS A 19 -11.76 4.48 -7.88
N ALA A 20 -11.79 4.95 -9.13
CA ALA A 20 -13.02 5.32 -9.83
C ALA A 20 -13.84 4.12 -10.29
N GLU A 21 -13.19 3.03 -10.70
CA GLU A 21 -13.84 1.80 -11.15
C GLU A 21 -14.25 0.89 -9.98
N ASN A 22 -13.42 0.80 -8.93
CA ASN A 22 -13.67 -0.06 -7.78
C ASN A 22 -13.03 0.49 -6.49
N GLN A 23 -13.75 1.41 -5.85
CA GLN A 23 -13.31 2.05 -4.61
C GLN A 23 -13.07 1.06 -3.46
N MET A 24 -13.86 -0.02 -3.36
CA MET A 24 -13.71 -1.02 -2.29
C MET A 24 -12.39 -1.78 -2.43
N GLU A 25 -12.09 -2.24 -3.65
CA GLU A 25 -10.83 -2.88 -3.99
C GLU A 25 -9.64 -1.93 -3.73
N TRP A 26 -9.78 -0.66 -4.11
CA TRP A 26 -8.76 0.36 -3.86
C TRP A 26 -8.45 0.53 -2.37
N VAL A 27 -9.46 0.60 -1.51
CA VAL A 27 -9.28 0.71 -0.05
C VAL A 27 -8.64 -0.57 0.51
N CYS A 28 -9.09 -1.75 0.09
CA CYS A 28 -8.51 -3.03 0.49
C CYS A 28 -7.03 -3.12 0.15
N ARG A 29 -6.65 -2.76 -1.08
CA ARG A 29 -5.24 -2.75 -1.51
C ARG A 29 -4.42 -1.70 -0.76
N MET A 30 -4.99 -0.53 -0.48
CA MET A 30 -4.32 0.48 0.34
C MET A 30 -4.04 0.01 1.77
N ASN A 31 -5.02 -0.65 2.38
CA ASN A 31 -4.88 -1.24 3.70
C ASN A 31 -3.85 -2.38 3.70
N ASN A 32 -3.83 -3.21 2.65
CA ASN A 32 -2.82 -4.26 2.50
C ASN A 32 -1.39 -3.69 2.40
N ILE A 33 -1.20 -2.63 1.60
CA ILE A 33 0.08 -1.93 1.50
C ILE A 33 0.50 -1.36 2.85
N ARG A 34 -0.41 -0.69 3.56
CA ARG A 34 -0.10 -0.08 4.86
C ARG A 34 0.27 -1.13 5.90
N SER A 35 -0.53 -2.18 6.01
CA SER A 35 -0.27 -3.30 6.93
C SER A 35 1.09 -3.96 6.65
N ARG A 36 1.43 -4.16 5.37
CA ARG A 36 2.70 -4.77 4.97
C ARG A 36 3.89 -3.81 5.15
N ALA A 37 3.70 -2.51 4.97
CA ALA A 37 4.69 -1.50 5.30
C ALA A 37 4.93 -1.40 6.82
N GLU A 38 3.89 -1.55 7.65
CA GLU A 38 4.00 -1.57 9.11
C GLU A 38 4.76 -2.80 9.60
N ILE A 39 4.48 -3.99 9.06
CA ILE A 39 5.20 -5.22 9.38
C ILE A 39 6.68 -5.10 9.02
N VAL A 40 7.01 -4.66 7.79
CA VAL A 40 8.40 -4.48 7.36
C VAL A 40 9.12 -3.44 8.23
N ASN A 41 8.43 -2.37 8.61
CA ASN A 41 9.01 -1.36 9.50
C ASN A 41 9.20 -1.87 10.94
N ALA A 42 8.29 -2.70 11.45
CA ALA A 42 8.45 -3.35 12.74
C ALA A 42 9.60 -4.37 12.75
N GLU A 43 9.74 -5.14 11.68
CA GLU A 43 10.85 -6.08 11.49
C GLU A 43 12.21 -5.37 11.40
N LEU A 44 12.29 -4.23 10.70
CA LEU A 44 13.52 -3.41 10.60
C LEU A 44 13.91 -2.72 11.91
N ILE A 45 12.94 -2.39 12.76
CA ILE A 45 13.21 -1.74 14.06
C ILE A 45 13.67 -2.77 15.11
N TYR A 46 13.29 -4.05 14.94
CA TYR A 46 13.60 -5.12 15.87
C TYR A 46 14.76 -6.04 15.42
N SER A 47 15.43 -5.72 14.30
CA SER A 47 16.65 -6.39 13.82
C SER A 47 17.90 -5.62 14.22
#